data_AF-A0A662VVH8-F1
#
_entry.id   AF-A0A662VVH8-F1
#
_cell.length_a   1.000
_cell.length_b   1.000
_cell.length_c   1.000
_cell.angle_alpha   90.00
_cell.angle_beta   90.00
_cell.angle_gamma   90.00
#
_symmetry.space_group_name_H-M   'P 1'
#
loop_
_entity.id
_entity.type
_entity.pdbx_description
1 polymer ?
#
loop_
_entity_poly.entity_id
_entity_poly.type
_entity_poly.pdbx_seq_one_letter_code
_entity_poly.pdbx_strand_id
1 'polypeptide(L)'
;MYPAFPFSISAAKKILFYQDLGLILSVLFLGIFSTYLGYLGWYYFLEREEASKASVFLLAIPFVSIIAGVFLLKESITALTILGGMAVI
;
A
#
# COMPACT_ATOMS: atom_id res chain seq x y z
N MET A 1 -11.56 15.09 14.93
CA MET A 1 -11.07 13.82 14.37
C MET A 1 -12.18 12.80 14.55
N TYR A 2 -13.01 12.56 13.53
CA TYR A 2 -14.07 11.55 13.64
C TYR A 2 -13.38 10.18 13.83
N PRO A 3 -13.79 9.39 14.84
CA PRO A 3 -13.12 8.14 15.11
C PRO A 3 -13.49 7.17 13.98
N ALA A 4 -12.50 6.56 13.33
CA ALA A 4 -12.68 5.49 12.35
C ALA A 4 -13.29 4.20 12.95
N PHE A 5 -13.63 4.23 14.24
CA PHE A 5 -14.14 3.13 15.05
C PHE A 5 -15.44 2.46 14.55
N PRO A 6 -16.47 3.17 14.05
CA PRO A 6 -17.70 2.48 13.63
C PRO A 6 -17.53 1.74 12.30
N PHE A 7 -16.58 2.15 11.45
CA PHE A 7 -16.30 1.49 10.16
C PHE A 7 -15.50 0.20 10.33
N SER A 8 -14.54 0.16 11.27
CA SER A 8 -13.75 -1.05 11.56
C SER A 8 -14.60 -2.17 12.15
N ILE A 9 -15.52 -1.88 13.08
CA ILE A 9 -16.36 -2.90 13.71
C ILE A 9 -17.35 -3.51 12.70
N SER A 10 -17.94 -2.68 11.82
CA SER A 10 -18.86 -3.18 10.78
C SER A 10 -18.13 -4.04 9.74
N ALA A 11 -16.93 -3.64 9.32
CA ALA A 11 -16.09 -4.41 8.42
C ALA A 11 -15.60 -5.73 9.07
N ALA A 12 -15.16 -5.69 10.33
CA ALA A 12 -14.78 -6.88 11.08
C ALA A 12 -15.95 -7.85 11.24
N LYS A 13 -17.16 -7.33 11.50
CA LYS A 13 -18.38 -8.16 11.50
C LYS A 13 -18.66 -8.75 10.12
N LYS A 14 -18.48 -8.01 9.03
CA LYS A 14 -18.59 -8.58 7.67
C LYS A 14 -17.58 -9.71 7.44
N ILE A 15 -16.34 -9.57 7.89
CA ILE A 15 -15.32 -10.63 7.75
C ILE A 15 -15.66 -11.86 8.61
N LEU A 16 -16.06 -11.63 9.86
CA LEU A 16 -16.31 -12.69 10.84
C LEU A 16 -17.64 -13.41 10.63
N PHE A 17 -18.66 -12.72 10.13
CA PHE A 17 -20.03 -13.23 10.03
C PHE A 17 -20.52 -13.39 8.58
N TYR A 18 -19.86 -12.79 7.59
CA TYR A 18 -20.17 -12.94 6.17
C TYR A 18 -19.05 -13.73 5.48
N GLN A 19 -19.39 -14.81 4.77
CA GLN A 19 -18.43 -15.61 3.99
C GLN A 19 -18.10 -14.91 2.66
N ASP A 20 -17.65 -13.65 2.72
CA ASP A 20 -17.17 -12.95 1.53
C ASP A 20 -15.68 -13.28 1.33
N LEU A 21 -15.44 -14.28 0.49
CA LEU A 21 -14.08 -14.73 0.16
C LEU A 21 -13.25 -13.60 -0.47
N GLY A 22 -13.87 -12.70 -1.25
CA GLY A 22 -13.16 -11.59 -1.88
C GLY A 22 -12.62 -10.61 -0.86
N LEU A 23 -13.40 -10.31 0.18
CA LEU A 23 -12.99 -9.43 1.27
C LEU A 23 -11.87 -10.07 2.11
N ILE A 24 -11.99 -11.37 2.43
CA ILE A 24 -10.94 -12.12 3.14
C ILE A 24 -9.64 -12.12 2.35
N LEU A 25 -9.69 -12.43 1.05
CA LEU A 25 -8.52 -12.43 0.18
C LEU A 25 -7.89 -11.04 0.06
N SER A 26 -8.70 -9.99 0.01
CA SER A 26 -8.21 -8.61 -0.03
C SER A 26 -7.43 -8.24 1.24
N VAL A 27 -7.97 -8.60 2.42
CA VAL A 27 -7.30 -8.36 3.71
C VAL A 27 -6.00 -9.16 3.83
N LEU A 28 -6.02 -10.43 3.43
CA LEU A 28 -4.82 -11.28 3.41
C LEU A 28 -3.77 -10.72 2.44
N PHE A 29 -4.18 -10.28 1.25
CA PHE A 29 -3.29 -9.68 0.27
C PHE A 29 -2.61 -8.43 0.84
N LEU A 30 -3.39 -7.51 1.44
CA LEU A 30 -2.84 -6.32 2.10
C LEU A 30 -1.89 -6.68 3.25
N GLY A 31 -2.30 -7.60 4.14
CA GLY A 31 -1.47 -8.00 5.29
C GLY A 31 -0.15 -8.66 4.87
N ILE A 32 -0.18 -9.54 3.87
CA ILE A 32 1.01 -10.29 3.43
C ILE A 32 1.89 -9.42 2.54
N PHE A 33 1.35 -8.87 1.45
CA PHE A 33 2.17 -8.18 0.44
C PHE A 33 2.49 -6.75 0.84
N SER A 34 1.47 -5.95 1.20
CA SER A 34 1.68 -4.53 1.50
C SER A 34 2.42 -4.33 2.82
N THR A 35 2.17 -5.19 3.81
CA THR A 35 2.76 -5.04 5.14
C THR A 35 3.93 -5.99 5.33
N TYR A 36 3.70 -7.31 5.43
CA TYR A 36 4.75 -8.24 5.84
C TYR A 36 5.96 -8.24 4.89
N LEU A 37 5.73 -8.41 3.58
CA LEU A 37 6.82 -8.42 2.59
C LEU A 37 7.48 -7.03 2.44
N GLY A 38 6.69 -5.95 2.46
CA GLY A 38 7.21 -4.59 2.43
C GLY A 38 8.16 -4.31 3.58
N TYR A 39 7.74 -4.62 4.82
CA TYR A 39 8.59 -4.45 5.99
C TYR A 39 9.77 -5.41 6.02
N LEU A 40 9.62 -6.65 5.55
CA LEU A 40 10.72 -7.60 5.45
C LEU A 40 11.85 -7.04 4.57
N GLY A 41 11.50 -6.52 3.38
CA GLY A 41 12.46 -5.88 2.48
C GLY A 41 13.07 -4.62 3.08
N TRP A 42 12.25 -3.79 3.74
CA TRP A 42 12.70 -2.58 4.41
C TRP A 42 13.72 -2.86 5.52
N TYR A 43 13.42 -3.81 6.42
CA TYR A 43 14.34 -4.18 7.50
C TYR A 43 15.60 -4.84 6.98
N TYR A 44 15.49 -5.72 5.99
CA TYR A 44 16.65 -6.31 5.32
C TYR A 44 17.61 -5.23 4.78
N PHE A 45 17.06 -4.15 4.22
CA PHE A 45 17.86 -3.05 3.69
C PHE A 45 18.45 -2.17 4.80
N LEU A 46 17.67 -1.86 5.84
CA LEU A 46 18.14 -1.08 7.00
C LEU A 46 19.24 -1.79 7.81
N GLU A 47 19.31 -3.12 7.78
CA GLU A 47 20.42 -3.87 8.38
C GLU A 47 21.75 -3.65 7.66
N ARG A 48 21.73 -3.18 6.40
CA ARG A 48 22.89 -3.11 5.50
C ARG A 48 23.31 -1.69 5.15
N GLU A 49 22.39 -0.74 5.24
CA GLU A 49 22.60 0.65 4.87
C GLU A 49 22.05 1.61 5.93
N GLU A 50 22.58 2.83 5.94
CA GLU A 50 22.06 3.89 6.80
C GLU A 50 20.62 4.23 6.44
N ALA A 51 19.78 4.48 7.45
CA ALA A 51 18.38 4.84 7.25
C ALA A 51 18.19 6.04 6.31
N SER A 52 19.11 7.01 6.34
CA SER A 52 19.10 8.18 5.45
C SER A 52 19.34 7.82 3.98
N LYS A 53 20.15 6.79 3.69
CA LYS A 53 20.37 6.32 2.32
C LYS A 53 19.20 5.45 1.86
N ALA A 54 18.68 4.62 2.76
CA ALA A 54 17.50 3.79 2.52
C ALA A 54 16.24 4.62 2.21
N SER A 55 16.04 5.75 2.90
CA SER A 55 14.86 6.59 2.72
C SER A 55 14.79 7.23 1.34
N VAL A 56 15.92 7.46 0.67
CA VAL A 56 15.94 7.97 -0.72
C VAL A 56 15.23 7.00 -1.67
N PHE A 57 15.31 5.69 -1.45
CA PHE A 57 14.60 4.69 -2.25
C PHE A 57 13.07 4.75 -2.07
N LEU A 58 12.57 5.30 -0.95
CA LEU A 58 11.13 5.51 -0.76
C LEU A 58 10.57 6.58 -1.72
N LEU A 59 11.41 7.50 -2.21
CA LEU A 59 11.01 8.47 -3.24
C LEU A 59 10.69 7.81 -4.58
N ALA A 60 11.13 6.57 -4.81
CA ALA A 60 10.76 5.80 -5.99
C ALA A 60 9.38 5.15 -5.88
N ILE A 61 8.77 5.08 -4.68
CA ILE A 61 7.46 4.46 -4.46
C ILE A 61 6.38 5.06 -5.38
N PRO A 62 6.19 6.39 -5.48
CA PRO A 62 5.18 6.98 -6.38
C PRO A 62 5.35 6.55 -7.84
N PHE A 63 6.60 6.50 -8.34
CA PHE A 63 6.88 6.07 -9.70
C PHE A 63 6.49 4.61 -9.92
N VAL A 64 6.93 3.72 -9.02
CA VAL A 64 6.59 2.28 -9.08
C VAL A 64 5.08 2.06 -8.91
N SER A 65 4.42 2.82 -8.03
CA SER A 65 2.98 2.74 -7.79
C SER A 65 2.16 3.17 -9.01
N ILE A 66 2.55 4.23 -9.73
CA ILE A 66 1.87 4.64 -10.97
C ILE A 66 2.00 3.53 -12.03
N ILE A 67 3.20 2.97 -12.20
CA ILE A 67 3.42 1.85 -13.12
C ILE A 67 2.54 0.66 -12.73
N ALA A 68 2.56 0.27 -11.45
CA ALA A 68 1.75 -0.83 -10.95
C ALA A 68 0.24 -0.58 -11.12
N GLY A 69 -0.25 0.63 -10.86
CA GLY A 69 -1.66 0.99 -11.07
C GLY A 69 -2.09 0.85 -12.52
N VAL A 70 -1.25 1.27 -13.47
CA VAL A 70 -1.55 1.14 -14.90
C VAL A 70 -1.53 -0.32 -15.35
N PHE A 71 -0.52 -1.10 -14.96
CA PHE A 71 -0.38 -2.49 -15.44
C PHE A 71 -1.28 -3.48 -14.71
N LEU A 72 -1.40 -3.37 -13.39
CA LEU A 72 -2.16 -4.32 -12.56
C LEU A 72 -3.63 -3.95 -12.44
N LEU A 73 -3.92 -2.65 -12.25
CA LEU A 73 -5.28 -2.16 -11.98
C LEU A 73 -5.92 -1.53 -13.22
N LYS A 74 -5.18 -1.36 -14.33
CA LYS A 74 -5.63 -0.71 -15.56
C LYS A 74 -6.14 0.72 -15.31
N GLU A 75 -5.54 1.41 -14.34
CA GLU A 75 -5.87 2.79 -14.04
C GLU A 75 -5.45 3.73 -15.18
N SER A 76 -6.30 4.71 -15.48
CA SER A 76 -5.98 5.77 -16.43
C SER A 76 -5.06 6.81 -15.79
N ILE A 77 -3.91 7.08 -16.41
CA ILE A 77 -3.03 8.17 -15.96
C ILE A 77 -3.71 9.51 -16.28
N THR A 78 -3.95 10.31 -15.25
CA THR A 78 -4.46 11.67 -15.40
C THR A 78 -3.36 12.71 -15.21
N ALA A 79 -3.60 13.95 -15.63
CA ALA A 79 -2.67 15.06 -15.37
C ALA A 79 -2.38 15.22 -13.86
N LEU A 80 -3.38 15.00 -13.00
CA LEU A 80 -3.20 15.04 -11.55
C LEU A 80 -2.31 13.90 -11.04
N THR A 81 -2.42 12.69 -11.61
CA THR A 81 -1.55 11.56 -11.28
C THR A 81 -0.09 11.89 -11.57
N ILE A 82 0.17 12.51 -12.73
CA ILE A 82 1.53 12.91 -13.13
C ILE A 82 2.05 14.03 -12.23
N LEU A 83 1.26 15.08 -12.00
CA LEU A 83 1.66 16.20 -11.15
C LEU A 83 1.95 15.75 -9.70
N GLY A 84 1.12 14.87 -9.16
CA GLY A 84 1.34 14.29 -7.84
C GLY A 84 2.62 13.45 -7.78
N GLY A 85 2.89 12.63 -8.81
CA GLY A 85 4.12 11.86 -8.91
C GLY A 85 5.38 12.73 -9.00
N MET A 86 5.35 13.78 -9.82
CA MET A 86 6.47 14.74 -9.96
C MET A 86 6.71 15.58 -8.71
N ALA A 87 5.68 15.84 -7.90
CA ALA A 87 5.86 16.65 -6.69
C ALA A 87 6.63 15.93 -5.57
N VAL A 88 6.66 14.60 -5.59
CA VAL A 88 7.33 13.77 -4.58
C VAL A 88 8.79 13.47 -4.95
N ILE A 89 9.10 13.46 -6.25
CA ILE A 89 10.44 13.22 -6.79
C ILE A 89 11.21 14.54 -6.87
#